data_AF-A0A924NS05-F1
#
_entry.id   AF-A0A924NS05-F1
#
_cell.length_a   1.000
_cell.length_b   1.000
_cell.length_c   1.000
_cell.angle_alpha   90.00
_cell.angle_beta   90.00
_cell.angle_gamma   90.00
#
_symmetry.space_group_name_H-M   'P 1'
#
loop_
_entity.id
_entity.type
_entity.pdbx_description
1 polymer ?
#
loop_
_entity_poly.entity_id
_entity_poly.type
_entity_poly.pdbx_seq_one_letter_code
_entity_poly.pdbx_strand_id
1 'polypeptide(L)' 'DPFLKMITVHELAHLKERNHDKPFYQLCTYMEPDYHQLEFDVRLYLTYIDASGKLDWPP' A
#
# COMPACT_ATOMS: atom_id res chain seq x y z
N ASP A 1 -5.72 -8.97 -7.16
CA ASP A 1 -6.28 -8.08 -6.14
C ASP A 1 -5.37 -6.86 -5.99
N PRO A 2 -5.84 -5.62 -6.23
CA PRO A 2 -4.99 -4.43 -6.29
C PRO A 2 -4.12 -4.23 -5.03
N PHE A 3 -4.65 -4.54 -3.85
CA PHE A 3 -3.89 -4.44 -2.59
C PHE A 3 -2.74 -5.44 -2.51
N LEU A 4 -2.95 -6.69 -2.94
CA LEU A 4 -1.87 -7.68 -2.96
C LEU A 4 -0.73 -7.25 -3.89
N LYS A 5 -1.07 -6.64 -5.03
CA LYS A 5 -0.06 -6.10 -5.96
C LYS A 5 0.70 -4.93 -5.35
N MET A 6 0.00 -3.97 -4.71
CA MET A 6 0.64 -2.85 -4.01
C MET A 6 1.60 -3.34 -2.92
N ILE A 7 1.17 -4.27 -2.06
CA ILE A 7 2.01 -4.84 -1.00
C ILE A 7 3.23 -5.55 -1.61
N THR A 8 3.05 -6.32 -2.68
CA THR A 8 4.16 -6.99 -3.37
C THR A 8 5.18 -5.97 -3.88
N VAL A 9 4.72 -4.88 -4.51
CA VAL A 9 5.59 -3.81 -5.00
C VAL A 9 6.33 -3.10 -3.86
N HIS A 10 5.65 -2.83 -2.75
CA HIS A 10 6.24 -2.24 -1.54
C HIS A 10 7.41 -3.06 -1.01
N GLU A 11 7.18 -4.36 -0.77
CA GLU A 11 8.20 -5.26 -0.22
C GLU A 11 9.33 -5.52 -1.21
N LEU A 12 9.05 -5.56 -2.52
CA LEU A 12 10.09 -5.65 -3.54
C LEU A 12 10.96 -4.39 -3.57
N ALA A 13 10.38 -3.19 -3.40
CA ALA A 13 11.14 -1.95 -3.34
C ALA A 13 12.11 -1.95 -2.13
N HIS A 14 11.72 -2.57 -1.01
CA HIS A 14 12.58 -2.74 0.16
C HIS A 14 13.85 -3.58 -0.06
N LEU A 15 13.91 -4.39 -1.12
CA LEU A 15 15.14 -5.10 -1.50
C LEU A 15 16.25 -4.14 -1.97
N LYS A 16 15.88 -2.93 -2.44
CA LYS A 16 16.80 -1.91 -2.94
C LYS A 16 16.83 -0.66 -2.06
N GLU A 17 15.67 -0.17 -1.66
CA GLU A 17 15.50 1.08 -0.91
C GLU A 17 14.91 0.78 0.47
N ARG A 18 15.68 0.95 1.54
CA ARG A 18 15.25 0.58 2.90
C ARG A 18 14.26 1.55 3.55
N ASN A 19 14.40 2.84 3.27
CA ASN A 19 13.59 3.88 3.89
C ASN A 19 12.45 4.27 2.95
N HIS A 20 11.30 4.66 3.50
CA HIS A 20 10.19 5.23 2.73
C HIS A 20 10.45 6.70 2.34
N ASP A 21 11.45 6.92 1.48
CA ASP A 21 11.85 8.22 0.98
C ASP A 21 11.63 8.34 -0.55
N LYS A 22 12.09 9.44 -1.16
CA LYS A 22 11.81 9.75 -2.57
C LYS A 22 12.25 8.63 -3.53
N PRO A 23 13.49 8.08 -3.43
CA PRO A 23 13.88 6.89 -4.22
C PRO A 23 12.95 5.69 -4.07
N PHE A 24 12.53 5.36 -2.85
CA PHE A 24 11.59 4.26 -2.60
C PHE A 24 10.27 4.48 -3.34
N TYR A 25 9.64 5.65 -3.15
CA TYR A 25 8.36 5.94 -3.79
C TYR A 25 8.47 6.01 -5.31
N GLN A 26 9.60 6.47 -5.86
CA GLN A 26 9.86 6.43 -7.30
C GLN A 26 9.93 5.00 -7.83
N LEU A 27 10.56 4.08 -7.09
CA LEU A 27 10.63 2.67 -7.47
C LEU A 27 9.26 1.99 -7.38
N CYS A 28 8.50 2.26 -6.33
CA CYS A 28 7.14 1.75 -6.18
C CYS A 28 6.21 2.23 -7.31
N THR A 29 6.19 3.53 -7.58
CA THR A 29 5.35 4.12 -8.65
C THR A 29 5.75 3.69 -10.05
N TYR A 30 7.03 3.32 -10.26
CA TYR A 30 7.48 2.70 -11.51
C TYR A 30 6.86 1.31 -11.72
N MET A 31 6.73 0.50 -10.66
CA MET A 31 6.17 -0.85 -10.73
C MET A 31 4.63 -0.89 -10.66
N GLU A 32 4.03 0.08 -9.97
CA GLU A 32 2.59 0.24 -9.82
C GLU A 32 2.20 1.74 -9.92
N PRO A 33 1.69 2.21 -11.07
CA PRO A 33 1.31 3.62 -11.26
C PRO A 33 0.32 4.14 -10.22
N ASP A 34 -0.58 3.30 -9.71
CA ASP A 34 -1.59 3.67 -8.71
C ASP A 34 -1.09 3.49 -7.26
N TYR A 35 0.21 3.25 -7.05
CA TYR A 35 0.79 2.86 -5.76
C TYR A 35 0.37 3.79 -4.62
N HIS A 36 0.43 5.11 -4.82
CA HIS A 36 0.09 6.07 -3.77
C HIS A 36 -1.38 5.99 -3.34
N GLN A 37 -2.29 5.78 -4.29
CA GLN A 37 -3.71 5.64 -3.97
C GLN A 37 -3.95 4.33 -3.22
N LEU A 38 -3.37 3.23 -3.71
CA LEU A 38 -3.51 1.92 -3.09
C LEU A 38 -2.89 1.87 -1.68
N GLU A 39 -1.73 2.48 -1.47
CA GLU A 39 -1.08 2.61 -0.16
C GLU A 39 -1.95 3.44 0.79
N PHE A 40 -2.49 4.56 0.32
CA PHE A 40 -3.40 5.37 1.12
C PHE A 40 -4.66 4.59 1.51
N ASP A 41 -5.31 3.92 0.57
CA ASP A 41 -6.54 3.15 0.80
C ASP A 41 -6.31 2.02 1.82
N VAL A 42 -5.20 1.29 1.70
CA VAL A 42 -4.83 0.24 2.66
C VAL A 42 -4.60 0.82 4.04
N ARG A 43 -3.83 1.91 4.16
CA ARG A 43 -3.58 2.55 5.46
C ARG A 43 -4.87 3.07 6.08
N LEU A 44 -5.74 3.70 5.29
CA LEU A 44 -7.05 4.17 5.72
C LEU A 44 -7.93 3.02 6.23
N TYR A 45 -7.98 1.91 5.48
CA TYR A 45 -8.74 0.73 5.87
C TYR A 45 -8.21 0.10 7.16
N LEU A 46 -6.89 -0.04 7.30
CA LEU A 46 -6.29 -0.58 8.53
C LEU A 46 -6.51 0.34 9.73
N THR A 47 -6.44 1.66 9.54
CA THR A 47 -6.80 2.64 10.58
C THR A 47 -8.28 2.53 10.98
N TYR A 48 -9.18 2.36 10.01
CA TYR A 48 -10.59 2.11 10.31
C TYR A 48 -10.79 0.81 11.10
N ILE A 49 -10.12 -0.28 10.70
CA ILE A 49 -10.22 -1.56 11.42
C ILE A 49 -9.77 -1.41 12.87
N ASP A 50 -8.65 -0.74 13.09
CA ASP A 50 -8.13 -0.49 14.43
C ASP A 50 -9.11 0.34 15.28
N ALA A 51 -9.73 1.35 14.68
CA ALA A 51 -10.64 2.27 15.37
C ALA A 51 -12.08 1.74 15.54
N SER A 52 -12.57 0.88 14.65
CA SER A 52 -14.00 0.57 14.50
C SER A 52 -14.31 -0.90 14.20
N GLY A 53 -13.29 -1.76 14.08
CA GLY A 53 -13.47 -3.15 13.65
C GLY A 53 -13.62 -3.29 12.13
N LYS A 54 -13.86 -4.51 11.65
CA LYS A 54 -14.00 -4.75 10.21
C LYS A 54 -15.27 -4.09 9.67
N LEU A 55 -15.17 -3.50 8.47
CA LEU A 55 -16.33 -3.07 7.71
C LEU A 55 -17.26 -4.27 7.49
N ASP A 56 -18.48 -4.19 8.00
CA ASP A 56 -19.58 -5.06 7.60
C ASP A 56 -20.07 -4.59 6.22
N TRP A 57 -19.32 -4.97 5.19
CA TRP A 57 -19.76 -4.76 3.82
C TRP A 57 -20.75 -5.88 3.46
N PRO A 58 -22.03 -5.58 3.19
CA PRO A 58 -22.94 -6.60 2.69
C PRO A 58 -22.42 -7.10 1.32
N PRO A 59 -22.62 -8.40 1.00
CA PRO A 59 -22.13 -9.00 -0.24
C PRO A 59 -22.66 -8.32 -1.50
#